data_AF-A0A4Y2KUG1-F1
#
_entry.id   AF-A0A4Y2KUG1-F1
#
_cell.length_a   1.000
_cell.length_b   1.000
_cell.length_c   1.000
_cell.angle_alpha   90.00
_cell.angle_beta   90.00
_cell.angle_gamma   90.00
#
_symmetry.space_group_name_H-M   'P 1'
#
loop_
_entity.id
_entity.type
_entity.pdbx_description
1 polymer ?
#
loop_
_entity_poly.entity_id
_entity_poly.type
_entity_poly.pdbx_seq_one_letter_code
_entity_poly.pdbx_strand_id
1 'polypeptide(L)'
;MPYQRTDSVFDTINSVFGTRVIAYQYPNSYPGALQWPPYSPDLNPCDFILWGYMKDLAHKKKPTDLISLRRSVTDLFASIIRKTFELVAHNFVTRLCYCIASDGSHFENILH
;
A
#
# COMPACT_ATOMS: atom_id res chain seq x y z
N MET A 1 -7.83 -9.60 -19.04
CA MET A 1 -7.75 -8.87 -17.76
C MET A 1 -6.86 -9.64 -16.81
N PRO A 2 -5.97 -9.00 -16.03
CA PRO A 2 -5.25 -9.71 -14.98
C PRO A 2 -6.24 -10.32 -13.98
N TYR A 3 -5.93 -11.51 -13.46
CA TYR A 3 -6.82 -12.35 -12.65
C TYR A 3 -7.42 -11.62 -11.42
N GLN A 4 -6.76 -10.56 -10.95
CA GLN A 4 -7.16 -9.77 -9.78
C GLN A 4 -8.19 -8.66 -10.08
N ARG A 5 -8.59 -8.47 -11.34
CA ARG A 5 -9.50 -7.39 -11.78
C ARG A 5 -10.66 -7.95 -12.60
N THR A 6 -11.39 -8.87 -11.98
CA THR A 6 -12.64 -9.41 -12.50
C THR A 6 -13.82 -8.76 -11.81
N ASP A 7 -14.97 -8.72 -12.50
CA ASP A 7 -16.21 -8.16 -11.92
C ASP A 7 -16.57 -8.86 -10.61
N SER A 8 -16.35 -10.17 -10.50
CA SER A 8 -16.58 -10.93 -9.26
C SER A 8 -15.75 -10.46 -8.06
N VAL A 9 -14.50 -10.04 -8.29
CA VAL A 9 -13.64 -9.48 -7.23
C VAL A 9 -14.16 -8.11 -6.83
N PHE A 10 -14.54 -7.30 -7.82
CA PHE A 10 -15.10 -5.97 -7.62
C PHE A 10 -16.44 -6.02 -6.87
N ASP A 11 -17.32 -6.96 -7.20
CA ASP A 11 -18.58 -7.23 -6.48
C ASP A 11 -18.33 -7.62 -5.03
N THR A 12 -17.34 -8.49 -4.79
CA THR A 12 -16.97 -8.92 -3.44
C THR A 12 -16.47 -7.73 -2.62
N ILE A 13 -15.56 -6.92 -3.18
CA ILE A 13 -15.03 -5.74 -2.49
C ILE A 13 -16.15 -4.71 -2.23
N ASN A 14 -17.03 -4.48 -3.21
CA ASN A 14 -18.14 -3.55 -3.08
C ASN A 14 -19.12 -3.96 -1.97
N SER A 15 -19.37 -5.27 -1.81
CA SER A 15 -20.25 -5.77 -0.74
C SER A 15 -19.76 -5.43 0.68
N VAL A 16 -18.44 -5.24 0.86
CA VAL A 16 -17.82 -4.95 2.16
C VAL A 16 -17.55 -3.44 2.33
N PHE A 17 -17.04 -2.79 1.28
CA PHE A 17 -16.49 -1.44 1.36
C PHE A 17 -17.33 -0.38 0.64
N GLY A 18 -18.23 -0.79 -0.25
CA GLY A 18 -19.01 0.10 -1.10
C GLY A 18 -18.13 0.98 -1.99
N THR A 19 -18.42 2.27 -2.01
CA THR A 19 -17.64 3.29 -2.73
C THR A 19 -16.38 3.75 -1.99
N ARG A 20 -16.08 3.23 -0.80
CA ARG A 20 -14.88 3.60 -0.01
C ARG A 20 -13.63 2.84 -0.48
N VAL A 21 -13.49 2.67 -1.78
CA VAL A 21 -12.43 1.89 -2.42
C VAL A 21 -11.60 2.82 -3.28
N ILE A 22 -10.28 2.68 -3.16
CA ILE A 22 -9.31 3.37 -4.01
C ILE A 22 -8.62 2.30 -4.85
N ALA A 23 -9.00 2.17 -6.12
CA ALA A 23 -8.47 1.13 -6.98
C ALA A 23 -8.52 1.54 -8.46
N TYR A 24 -7.57 1.05 -9.23
CA TYR A 24 -7.51 1.29 -10.67
C TYR A 24 -8.71 0.62 -11.37
N GLN A 25 -9.47 1.38 -12.16
CA GLN A 25 -10.64 0.94 -12.94
C GLN A 25 -11.89 0.58 -12.13
N TYR A 26 -11.83 0.54 -10.80
CA TYR A 26 -12.99 0.25 -9.95
C TYR A 26 -14.16 1.25 -10.13
N PRO A 27 -13.91 2.56 -10.29
CA PRO A 27 -14.97 3.53 -10.56
C PRO A 27 -15.73 3.30 -11.87
N ASN A 28 -15.20 2.50 -12.80
CA ASN A 28 -15.91 2.15 -14.05
C ASN A 28 -17.13 1.26 -13.76
N SER A 29 -17.05 0.41 -12.74
CA SER A 29 -18.13 -0.47 -12.30
C SER A 29 -18.96 0.17 -11.18
N TYR A 30 -18.34 0.97 -10.30
CA TYR A 30 -19.01 1.66 -9.20
C TYR A 30 -18.69 3.15 -9.16
N PRO A 31 -19.50 3.98 -9.83
CA PRO A 31 -19.38 5.43 -9.78
C PRO A 31 -19.38 5.95 -8.33
N GLY A 32 -18.49 6.89 -8.02
CA GLY A 32 -18.33 7.47 -6.69
C GLY A 32 -17.18 6.87 -5.86
N ALA A 33 -16.57 5.78 -6.33
CA ALA A 33 -15.28 5.31 -5.80
C ALA A 33 -14.10 6.16 -6.32
N LEU A 34 -12.95 6.06 -5.65
CA LEU A 34 -11.75 6.82 -6.02
C LEU A 34 -10.87 6.03 -6.99
N GLN A 35 -10.42 6.70 -8.05
CA GLN A 35 -9.49 6.13 -9.02
C GLN A 35 -8.07 6.13 -8.45
N TRP A 36 -7.42 4.97 -8.45
CA TRP A 36 -5.97 4.89 -8.22
C TRP A 36 -5.21 4.93 -9.55
N PRO A 37 -4.18 5.78 -9.71
CA PRO A 37 -3.37 5.80 -10.93
C PRO A 37 -2.57 4.48 -11.11
N PRO A 38 -2.41 3.99 -12.34
CA PRO A 38 -1.59 2.82 -12.60
C PRO A 38 -0.11 3.13 -12.32
N TYR A 39 0.68 2.10 -11.98
CA TYR A 39 2.14 2.20 -11.77
C TYR A 39 2.58 3.23 -10.73
N SER A 40 1.82 3.41 -9.64
CA SER A 40 2.15 4.36 -8.57
C SER A 40 2.53 3.66 -7.25
N PRO A 41 3.61 2.84 -7.20
CA PRO A 41 4.09 2.26 -5.94
C PRO A 41 4.57 3.35 -4.98
N ASP A 42 5.05 4.48 -5.49
CA ASP A 42 5.50 5.65 -4.74
C ASP A 42 4.39 6.27 -3.89
N LEU A 43 3.12 5.95 -4.17
CA LEU A 43 1.96 6.40 -3.40
C LEU A 43 1.39 5.30 -2.49
N ASN A 44 1.79 4.03 -2.65
CA ASN A 44 1.28 2.94 -1.82
C ASN A 44 2.08 2.82 -0.52
N PRO A 45 1.47 3.04 0.67
CA PRO A 45 2.14 2.92 1.97
C PRO A 45 2.84 1.59 2.21
N CYS A 46 2.28 0.52 1.67
CA CYS A 46 2.88 -0.81 1.81
C CYS A 46 4.19 -0.90 1.03
N ASP A 47 4.24 -0.34 -0.18
CA ASP A 47 5.38 -0.43 -1.07
C ASP A 47 6.51 0.52 -0.65
N PHE A 48 6.19 1.78 -0.32
CA PHE A 48 7.23 2.76 0.01
C PHE A 48 7.80 2.64 1.42
N ILE A 49 7.12 1.99 2.37
CA ILE A 49 7.59 1.82 3.76
C ILE A 49 7.49 0.37 4.24
N LEU A 50 6.29 -0.22 4.28
CA LEU A 50 6.05 -1.43 5.08
C LEU A 50 6.93 -2.59 4.64
N TRP A 51 6.96 -2.90 3.35
CA TRP A 51 7.71 -4.05 2.85
C TRP A 51 9.21 -3.89 3.00
N GLY A 52 9.75 -2.68 2.83
CA GLY A 52 11.16 -2.39 3.11
C GLY A 52 11.48 -2.65 4.58
N TYR A 53 10.72 -2.01 5.47
CA TYR A 53 10.89 -2.12 6.92
C TYR A 53 10.79 -3.57 7.43
N MET A 54 9.79 -4.30 6.96
CA MET A 54 9.58 -5.70 7.36
C MET A 54 10.69 -6.62 6.86
N LYS A 55 11.11 -6.44 5.60
CA LYS A 55 12.23 -7.22 5.04
C LYS A 55 13.48 -6.99 5.88
N ASP A 56 13.83 -5.76 6.19
CA ASP A 56 15.05 -5.45 6.96
C ASP A 56 15.04 -6.11 8.34
N LEU A 57 13.91 -6.07 9.04
CA LEU A 57 13.79 -6.65 10.36
C LEU A 57 13.72 -8.18 10.34
N ALA A 58 13.05 -8.78 9.36
CA ALA A 58 13.03 -10.22 9.18
C ALA A 58 14.43 -10.75 8.84
N HIS A 59 15.18 -10.06 7.98
CA HIS A 59 16.57 -10.44 7.65
C HIS A 59 17.49 -10.34 8.87
N LYS A 60 17.33 -9.32 9.72
CA LYS A 60 18.11 -9.20 10.98
C LYS A 60 17.88 -10.38 11.94
N LYS A 61 16.67 -10.95 11.98
CA LYS A 61 16.34 -12.10 12.84
C LYS A 61 16.91 -13.43 12.33
N LYS A 62 17.38 -13.50 11.06
CA LYS A 62 17.97 -14.70 10.43
C LYS A 62 17.18 -16.00 10.70
N PRO A 63 15.87 -16.04 10.38
CA PRO A 63 15.09 -17.25 10.57
C PRO A 63 15.66 -18.41 9.75
N THR A 64 15.73 -19.59 10.35
CA THR A 64 16.33 -20.79 9.74
C THR A 64 15.28 -21.72 9.11
N ASP A 65 13.99 -21.43 9.31
CA ASP A 65 12.88 -22.25 8.87
C ASP A 65 11.60 -21.41 8.67
N LEU A 66 10.59 -22.01 8.04
CA LEU A 66 9.34 -21.33 7.72
C LEU A 66 8.52 -20.93 8.97
N ILE A 67 8.60 -21.70 10.06
CA ILE A 67 7.85 -21.43 11.29
C ILE A 67 8.45 -20.21 11.99
N SER A 68 9.79 -20.15 12.10
CA SER A 68 10.49 -19.00 12.68
C SER A 68 10.34 -17.74 11.84
N LEU A 69 10.34 -17.84 10.50
CA LEU A 69 10.04 -16.72 9.61
C LEU A 69 8.61 -16.22 9.81
N ARG A 70 7.62 -17.12 9.80
CA ARG A 70 6.21 -16.75 9.99
C ARG A 70 5.99 -16.06 11.33
N ARG A 71 6.54 -16.61 12.41
CA ARG A 71 6.47 -15.99 13.75
C ARG A 71 7.11 -14.60 13.74
N SER A 72 8.29 -14.48 13.11
CA SER A 72 8.99 -13.19 12.99
C SER A 72 8.14 -12.13 12.31
N VAL A 73 7.48 -12.46 11.20
CA VAL A 73 6.58 -11.56 10.47
C VAL A 73 5.38 -11.16 11.34
N THR A 74 4.73 -12.12 12.02
CA THR A 74 3.59 -11.85 12.92
C THR A 74 3.99 -10.92 14.07
N ASP A 75 5.10 -11.20 14.74
CA ASP A 75 5.60 -10.37 15.85
C ASP A 75 5.93 -8.95 15.40
N LEU A 76 6.45 -8.81 14.17
CA LEU A 76 6.75 -7.50 13.58
C LEU A 76 5.51 -6.69 13.30
N PHE A 77 4.44 -7.32 12.79
CA PHE A 77 3.16 -6.62 12.63
C PHE A 77 2.56 -6.21 13.97
N ALA A 78 2.63 -7.10 14.97
CA ALA A 78 2.11 -6.82 16.31
C ALA A 78 2.87 -5.69 17.04
N SER A 79 4.12 -5.42 16.66
CA SER A 79 4.94 -4.36 17.26
C SER A 79 4.75 -2.98 16.61
N ILE A 80 4.03 -2.90 15.48
CA ILE A 80 3.76 -1.61 14.82
C ILE A 80 2.82 -0.78 15.71
N ILE A 81 3.35 0.32 16.23
CA ILE A 81 2.60 1.24 17.07
C ILE A 81 1.80 2.25 16.24
N ARG A 82 0.75 2.80 16.84
CA ARG A 82 -0.09 3.86 16.24
C ARG A 82 0.70 5.01 15.61
N LYS A 83 1.76 5.46 16.30
CA LYS A 83 2.64 6.54 15.81
C LYS A 83 3.25 6.25 14.43
N THR A 84 3.55 4.99 14.13
CA THR A 84 4.04 4.59 12.81
C THR A 84 3.00 4.84 11.73
N PHE A 85 1.72 4.51 11.99
CA PHE A 85 0.64 4.77 11.04
C PHE A 85 0.39 6.27 10.83
N GLU A 86 0.50 7.08 11.88
CA GLU A 86 0.37 8.54 11.78
C GLU A 86 1.48 9.15 10.90
N LEU A 87 2.73 8.69 11.05
CA LEU A 87 3.85 9.10 10.20
C LEU A 87 3.65 8.66 8.75
N VAL A 88 3.17 7.43 8.52
CA VAL A 88 2.88 6.91 7.18
C VAL A 88 1.77 7.73 6.51
N ALA A 89 0.71 8.10 7.23
CA ALA A 89 -0.35 8.95 6.70
C ALA A 89 0.15 10.34 6.33
N HIS A 90 1.02 10.94 7.16
CA HIS A 90 1.63 12.24 6.85
C HIS A 90 2.56 12.16 5.63
N ASN A 91 3.36 11.10 5.53
CA ASN A 91 4.24 10.86 4.38
C ASN A 91 3.42 10.65 3.09
N PHE A 92 2.29 9.94 3.17
CA PHE A 92 1.37 9.79 2.05
C PHE A 92 0.88 11.15 1.51
N VAL A 93 0.44 12.06 2.39
CA VAL A 93 0.05 13.42 1.99
C VAL A 93 1.22 14.17 1.36
N THR A 94 2.41 14.05 1.93
CA THR A 94 3.63 14.69 1.40
C THR A 94 3.94 14.18 -0.02
N ARG A 95 3.89 12.86 -0.23
CA ARG A 95 4.10 12.22 -1.53
C ARG A 95 3.05 12.62 -2.56
N LEU A 96 1.80 12.81 -2.16
CA LEU A 96 0.76 13.39 -3.03
C LEU A 96 1.12 14.80 -3.48
N CYS A 97 1.60 15.66 -2.57
CA CYS A 97 2.06 17.01 -2.92
C CYS A 97 3.22 16.99 -3.93
N TYR A 98 4.19 16.09 -3.76
CA TYR A 98 5.29 15.92 -4.71
C TYR A 98 4.83 15.40 -6.07
N CYS A 99 3.88 14.45 -6.08
CA CYS A 99 3.25 13.96 -7.31
C CYS A 99 2.58 15.10 -8.08
N ILE A 100 1.82 15.96 -7.39
CA ILE A 100 1.19 17.14 -7.99
C ILE A 100 2.24 18.14 -8.50
N ALA A 101 3.26 18.44 -7.70
CA ALA A 101 4.33 19.36 -8.08
C ALA A 101 5.16 18.85 -9.28
N SER A 102 5.19 17.53 -9.49
CA SER A 102 5.88 16.86 -10.59
C SER A 102 4.95 16.55 -11.78
N ASP A 103 3.73 17.10 -11.79
CA ASP A 103 2.70 16.87 -12.81
C ASP A 103 2.45 15.38 -13.09
N GLY A 104 2.44 14.57 -12.03
CA GLY A 104 2.24 13.11 -12.10
C GLY A 104 3.48 12.30 -12.48
N SER A 105 4.63 12.92 -12.70
CA SER A 105 5.91 12.22 -12.95
C SER A 105 6.49 11.61 -11.66
N HIS A 106 7.49 10.73 -11.82
CA HIS A 106 8.23 10.16 -10.70
C HIS A 106 8.98 11.23 -9.91
N PHE A 107 8.85 11.18 -8.59
CA PHE A 107 9.36 12.22 -7.68
C PHE A 107 10.31 11.68 -6.61
N GLU A 108 10.65 10.39 -6.62
CA GLU A 108 11.54 9.79 -5.61
C GLU A 108 12.91 10.46 -5.55
N ASN A 109 13.42 10.97 -6.69
CA ASN A 109 14.69 11.70 -6.76
C ASN A 109 14.64 13.09 -6.10
N ILE A 110 13.44 13.60 -5.81
CA ILE A 110 13.18 14.93 -5.24
C ILE A 110 12.85 14.81 -3.75
N LEU A 111 12.34 13.65 -3.33
CA LEU A 111 11.98 13.33 -1.96
C LEU A 111 13.25 12.93 -1.18
N HIS A 112 13.74 13.83 -0.30
CA HIS A 112 14.86 13.58 0.62
C HIS A 112 14.39 13.29 2.05
#